data_AF-A0A0D2CVY8-F1
#
_entry.id   AF-A0A0D2CVY8-F1
#
_cell.length_a   1.000
_cell.length_b   1.000
_cell.length_c   1.000
_cell.angle_alpha   90.00
_cell.angle_beta   90.00
_cell.angle_gamma   90.00
#
_symmetry.space_group_name_H-M   'P 1'
#
loop_
_entity.id
_entity.type
_entity.pdbx_description
1 polymer ?
#
loop_
_entity_poly.entity_id
_entity_poly.type
_entity_poly.pdbx_seq_one_letter_code
_entity_poly.pdbx_strand_id
1 'polypeptide(L)'
;MAPPEQPFPASELDQHVRSHTVNYKEKSRKLPQDFDLKRDCELMELVQYSCTTVKQQYERALANGTGTARMECFPIVRLFRKCVKGGKVFHVETTAWEGQHAWKPPANTQPTAHMNVNDQEKAARDDSPGNMFTAYWNSFWSKK
;
A
#
# COMPACT_ATOMS: atom_id res chain seq x y z
N MET A 1 -8.01 -4.66 26.63
CA MET A 1 -8.29 -3.90 25.39
C MET A 1 -7.04 -3.91 24.54
N ALA A 2 -7.16 -4.04 23.21
CA ALA A 2 -5.99 -3.93 22.32
C ALA A 2 -5.47 -2.48 22.33
N PRO A 3 -4.14 -2.25 22.25
CA PRO A 3 -3.59 -0.90 22.16
C PRO A 3 -4.04 -0.23 20.85
N PRO A 4 -4.16 1.11 20.83
CA PRO A 4 -4.41 1.85 19.59
C PRO A 4 -3.22 1.66 18.63
N GLU A 5 -3.48 1.15 17.44
CA GLU A 5 -2.51 1.04 16.35
C GLU A 5 -2.75 2.17 15.35
N GLN A 6 -1.67 2.75 14.79
CA GLN A 6 -1.80 3.76 13.74
C GLN A 6 -1.87 3.08 12.37
N PRO A 7 -2.88 3.40 11.54
CA PRO A 7 -2.95 2.87 10.20
C PRO A 7 -1.85 3.49 9.33
N PHE A 8 -1.24 2.67 8.47
CA PHE A 8 -0.23 3.09 7.49
C PHE A 8 -0.54 2.42 6.14
N PRO A 9 -0.13 3.02 5.00
CA PRO A 9 -0.39 2.44 3.68
C PRO A 9 0.41 1.15 3.47
N ALA A 10 -0.14 0.21 2.70
CA ALA A 10 0.51 -1.08 2.43
C ALA A 10 1.90 -0.96 1.78
N SER A 11 2.17 0.13 1.07
CA SER A 11 3.49 0.44 0.49
C SER A 11 4.58 0.67 1.53
N GLU A 12 4.23 1.05 2.76
CA GLU A 12 5.16 1.34 3.84
C GLU A 12 5.42 0.14 4.76
N LEU A 13 4.85 -1.03 4.43
CA LEU A 13 4.97 -2.25 5.23
C LEU A 13 6.42 -2.67 5.49
N ASP A 14 7.27 -2.61 4.46
CA ASP A 14 8.69 -2.97 4.56
C ASP A 14 9.49 -2.05 5.49
N GLN A 15 9.05 -0.81 5.66
CA GLN A 15 9.64 0.12 6.62
C GLN A 15 9.09 -0.13 8.02
N HIS A 16 7.76 -0.25 8.15
CA HIS A 16 7.09 -0.36 9.44
C HIS A 16 7.42 -1.66 10.18
N VAL A 17 7.70 -2.76 9.46
CA VAL A 17 8.12 -4.02 10.08
C VAL A 17 9.43 -3.89 10.88
N ARG A 18 10.28 -2.92 10.55
CA ARG A 18 11.57 -2.70 11.23
C ARG A 18 11.41 -2.13 12.64
N SER A 19 10.22 -1.67 13.02
CA SER A 19 9.91 -1.16 14.35
C SER A 19 8.68 -1.82 14.98
N HIS A 20 8.46 -1.52 16.26
CA HIS A 20 7.29 -1.93 17.03
C HIS A 20 7.07 -0.95 18.18
N THR A 21 5.85 -0.87 18.68
CA THR A 21 5.50 0.03 19.78
C THR A 21 5.62 -0.69 21.12
N VAL A 22 6.32 -0.08 22.07
CA VAL A 22 6.40 -0.52 23.46
C VAL A 22 6.13 0.68 24.36
N ASN A 23 5.12 0.61 25.22
CA ASN A 23 4.72 1.71 26.11
C ASN A 23 4.53 3.04 25.35
N TYR A 24 3.79 3.01 24.22
CA TYR A 24 3.55 4.17 23.34
C TYR A 24 4.82 4.80 22.74
N LYS A 25 5.95 4.09 22.75
CA LYS A 25 7.20 4.54 22.13
C LYS A 25 7.62 3.55 21.04
N GLU A 26 8.02 4.09 19.89
CA GLU A 26 8.56 3.28 18.80
C GLU A 26 9.94 2.73 19.17
N LYS A 27 10.15 1.44 18.90
CA LYS A 27 11.38 0.70 19.17
C LYS A 27 11.76 -0.11 17.94
N SER A 28 13.01 -0.03 17.51
CA SER A 28 13.53 -0.87 16.42
C SER A 28 13.56 -2.35 16.82
N ARG A 29 13.18 -3.23 15.89
CA ARG A 29 13.33 -4.69 16.00
C ARG A 29 14.77 -5.18 15.74
N LYS A 30 15.68 -4.28 15.36
CA LYS A 30 17.10 -4.59 15.02
C LYS A 30 17.22 -5.69 13.95
N LEU A 31 16.39 -5.59 12.91
CA LEU A 31 16.46 -6.48 11.75
C LEU A 31 17.72 -6.17 10.92
N PRO A 32 18.27 -7.15 10.18
CA PRO A 32 19.37 -6.91 9.23
C PRO A 32 19.06 -5.80 8.23
N GLN A 33 20.10 -5.16 7.71
CA GLN A 33 19.95 -4.11 6.68
C GLN A 33 19.21 -4.66 5.46
N ASP A 34 19.58 -5.87 5.05
CA ASP A 34 19.07 -6.61 3.89
C ASP A 34 17.82 -7.45 4.17
N PHE A 35 17.17 -7.30 5.33
CA PHE A 35 15.97 -8.04 5.69
C PHE A 35 14.86 -7.89 4.65
N ASP A 36 14.32 -9.02 4.21
CA ASP A 36 13.25 -9.12 3.22
C ASP A 36 12.12 -10.03 3.72
N LEU A 37 10.89 -9.52 3.75
CA LEU A 37 9.72 -10.26 4.24
C LEU A 37 9.43 -11.54 3.45
N LYS A 38 9.67 -11.55 2.14
CA LYS A 38 9.33 -12.69 1.28
C LYS A 38 10.33 -13.83 1.45
N ARG A 39 11.61 -13.50 1.61
CA ARG A 39 12.73 -14.42 1.76
C ARG A 39 12.91 -14.89 3.19
N ASP A 40 12.78 -14.01 4.17
CA ASP A 40 13.20 -14.26 5.55
C ASP A 40 12.05 -14.67 6.48
N CYS A 41 10.80 -14.68 5.98
CA CYS A 41 9.62 -15.05 6.77
C CYS A 41 8.71 -16.04 6.04
N GLU A 42 8.13 -16.97 6.80
CA GLU A 42 7.19 -17.98 6.31
C GLU A 42 5.81 -17.36 6.05
N LEU A 43 5.19 -17.65 4.90
CA LEU A 43 3.84 -17.23 4.57
C LEU A 43 2.82 -18.20 5.17
N MET A 44 1.91 -17.67 5.97
CA MET A 44 0.82 -18.37 6.63
C MET A 44 -0.51 -17.82 6.15
N GLU A 45 -1.51 -18.70 6.05
CA GLU A 45 -2.89 -18.34 5.74
C GLU A 45 -3.79 -18.68 6.94
N LEU A 46 -4.70 -17.75 7.27
CA LEU A 46 -5.74 -17.96 8.26
C LEU A 46 -7.09 -17.59 7.65
N VAL A 47 -7.99 -18.58 7.58
CA VAL A 47 -9.38 -18.37 7.18
C VAL A 47 -10.21 -18.07 8.42
N GLN A 48 -10.80 -16.89 8.46
CA GLN A 48 -11.78 -16.50 9.47
C GLN A 48 -13.18 -16.45 8.84
N TYR A 49 -14.22 -16.44 9.66
CA TYR A 49 -15.59 -16.29 9.18
C TYR A 49 -16.23 -15.07 9.82
N SER A 50 -16.86 -14.24 8.99
CA SER A 50 -17.72 -13.14 9.45
C SER A 50 -19.17 -13.52 9.23
N CYS A 51 -19.93 -13.60 10.31
CA CYS A 51 -21.32 -14.00 10.29
C CYS A 51 -22.26 -12.79 10.40
N THR A 52 -23.44 -12.90 9.79
CA THR A 52 -24.48 -11.88 9.92
C THR A 52 -24.92 -11.69 11.36
N THR A 53 -24.96 -10.44 11.80
CA THR A 53 -25.46 -10.06 13.13
C THR A 53 -26.97 -10.28 13.25
N VAL A 54 -27.48 -10.37 14.47
CA VAL A 54 -28.93 -10.48 14.73
C VAL A 54 -29.71 -9.33 14.08
N LYS A 55 -29.17 -8.11 14.14
CA LYS A 55 -29.77 -6.94 13.48
C LYS A 55 -29.86 -7.13 11.97
N GLN A 56 -28.78 -7.56 11.33
CA GLN A 56 -28.76 -7.83 9.89
C GLN A 56 -29.72 -8.96 9.50
N GLN A 57 -29.85 -10.00 10.33
CA GLN A 57 -30.83 -11.06 10.12
C GLN A 57 -32.26 -10.52 10.18
N TYR A 58 -32.58 -9.70 11.18
CA TYR A 58 -33.90 -9.08 11.30
C TYR A 58 -34.23 -8.18 10.10
N GLU A 59 -33.30 -7.32 9.70
CA GLU A 59 -33.45 -6.45 8.53
C GLU A 59 -33.72 -7.25 7.24
N ARG A 60 -33.01 -8.37 7.04
CA ARG A 60 -33.25 -9.27 5.90
C ARG A 60 -34.57 -10.01 5.99
N ALA A 61 -34.99 -10.44 7.18
CA ALA A 61 -36.26 -11.12 7.39
C ALA A 61 -37.44 -10.22 7.03
N LEU A 62 -37.36 -8.92 7.37
CA LEU A 62 -38.33 -7.91 6.95
C LEU A 62 -38.31 -7.68 5.45
N ALA A 63 -37.12 -7.58 4.84
CA ALA A 63 -36.98 -7.30 3.40
C ALA A 63 -37.46 -8.45 2.50
N ASN A 64 -37.30 -9.71 2.93
CA ASN A 64 -37.61 -10.88 2.11
C ASN A 64 -39.09 -11.32 2.15
N GLY A 65 -39.94 -10.67 2.94
CA GLY A 65 -41.38 -10.96 3.03
C GLY A 65 -41.76 -12.32 3.65
N THR A 66 -40.81 -13.24 3.82
CA THR A 66 -40.99 -14.56 4.44
C THR A 66 -40.90 -14.54 5.96
N GLY A 67 -40.45 -13.43 6.56
CA GLY A 67 -40.33 -13.27 8.01
C GLY A 67 -39.21 -14.09 8.66
N THR A 68 -38.37 -14.77 7.87
CA THR A 68 -37.26 -15.57 8.37
C THR A 68 -35.97 -15.26 7.62
N ALA A 69 -34.87 -15.04 8.34
CA ALA A 69 -33.53 -14.95 7.78
C ALA A 69 -32.60 -15.89 8.55
N ARG A 70 -31.75 -16.60 7.83
CA ARG A 70 -30.74 -17.50 8.43
C ARG A 70 -29.44 -16.73 8.68
N MET A 71 -28.66 -17.21 9.64
CA MET A 71 -27.28 -16.76 9.81
C MET A 71 -26.47 -17.20 8.59
N GLU A 72 -25.74 -16.27 8.00
CA GLU A 72 -24.82 -16.51 6.90
C GLU A 72 -23.42 -16.11 7.33
N CYS A 73 -22.44 -16.98 7.09
CA CYS A 73 -21.05 -16.74 7.43
C CYS A 73 -20.21 -16.74 6.16
N PHE A 74 -19.42 -15.70 5.98
CA PHE A 74 -18.57 -15.51 4.80
C PHE A 74 -17.10 -15.68 5.19
N PRO A 75 -16.32 -16.44 4.42
CA PRO A 75 -14.90 -16.61 4.71
C PRO A 75 -14.14 -15.31 4.42
N ILE A 76 -13.21 -14.99 5.32
CA ILE A 76 -12.24 -13.90 5.21
C ILE A 76 -10.86 -14.53 5.29
N VAL A 77 -10.14 -14.54 4.17
CA VAL A 77 -8.77 -15.03 4.11
C VAL A 77 -7.83 -13.92 4.56
N ARG A 78 -7.01 -14.19 5.57
CA ARG A 78 -5.93 -13.30 6.00
C ARG A 78 -4.58 -13.97 5.80
N LEU A 79 -3.62 -13.21 5.31
CA LEU A 79 -2.26 -13.65 5.07
C LEU A 79 -1.33 -13.03 6.11
N PHE A 80 -0.41 -13.84 6.62
CA PHE A 80 0.56 -13.42 7.63
C PHE A 80 1.95 -13.92 7.28
N ARG A 81 2.96 -13.10 7.52
CA ARG A 81 4.36 -13.53 7.55
C ARG A 81 4.78 -13.82 8.98
N LYS A 82 5.24 -15.04 9.24
CA LYS A 82 5.86 -15.46 10.50
C LYS A 82 7.38 -15.33 10.37
N CYS A 83 7.94 -14.41 11.15
CA CYS A 83 9.36 -14.08 11.11
C CYS A 83 10.06 -14.56 12.38
N VAL A 84 11.27 -15.11 12.24
CA VAL A 84 12.09 -15.57 13.37
C VAL A 84 13.45 -14.90 13.32
N LYS A 85 13.80 -14.11 14.35
CA LYS A 85 15.13 -13.47 14.44
C LYS A 85 15.69 -13.60 15.85
N GLY A 86 16.89 -14.18 15.97
CA GLY A 86 17.59 -14.30 17.26
C GLY A 86 16.77 -15.03 18.33
N GLY A 87 16.02 -16.07 17.94
CA GLY A 87 15.12 -16.81 18.82
C GLY A 87 13.79 -16.11 19.15
N LYS A 88 13.55 -14.90 18.64
CA LYS A 88 12.28 -14.18 18.83
C LYS A 88 11.40 -14.34 17.60
N VAL A 89 10.13 -14.64 17.85
CA VAL A 89 9.10 -14.77 16.81
C VAL A 89 8.24 -13.51 16.79
N PHE A 90 7.94 -13.01 15.59
CA PHE A 90 6.91 -11.99 15.41
C PHE A 90 6.12 -12.27 14.13
N HIS A 91 4.89 -11.76 14.09
CA HIS A 91 3.97 -11.94 12.97
C HIS A 91 3.68 -10.57 12.36
N VAL A 92 3.50 -10.56 11.04
CA VAL A 92 3.14 -9.38 10.25
C VAL A 92 1.93 -9.75 9.42
N GLU A 93 0.83 -8.99 9.52
CA GLU A 93 -0.29 -9.16 8.61
C GLU A 93 0.09 -8.60 7.23
N THR A 94 -0.04 -9.43 6.20
CA THR A 94 0.39 -9.12 4.82
C THR A 94 -0.75 -9.27 3.81
N THR A 95 -2.00 -9.37 4.27
CA THR A 95 -3.20 -9.49 3.43
C THR A 95 -3.27 -8.41 2.33
N ALA A 96 -2.94 -7.16 2.65
CA ALA A 96 -2.94 -6.06 1.68
C ALA A 96 -1.68 -6.01 0.79
N TRP A 97 -0.69 -6.86 1.04
CA TRP A 97 0.57 -6.92 0.31
C TRP A 97 0.67 -8.15 -0.61
N GLU A 98 -0.15 -9.17 -0.34
CA GLU A 98 -0.08 -10.48 -0.96
C GLU A 98 -1.46 -10.98 -1.42
N GLY A 99 -1.48 -11.98 -2.28
CA GLY A 99 -2.72 -12.61 -2.75
C GLY A 99 -3.52 -11.75 -3.75
N GLN A 100 -4.79 -12.10 -3.90
CA GLN A 100 -5.67 -11.49 -4.92
C GLN A 100 -6.08 -10.05 -4.58
N HIS A 101 -6.01 -9.69 -3.29
CA HIS A 101 -6.34 -8.36 -2.78
C HIS A 101 -5.10 -7.49 -2.52
N ALA A 102 -3.93 -7.91 -3.03
CA ALA A 102 -2.71 -7.13 -2.92
C ALA A 102 -2.91 -5.73 -3.51
N TRP A 103 -2.54 -4.72 -2.72
CA TRP A 103 -2.60 -3.32 -3.11
C TRP A 103 -1.74 -3.10 -4.36
N LYS A 104 -2.31 -2.41 -5.34
CA LYS A 104 -1.61 -1.98 -6.56
C LYS A 104 -1.48 -0.46 -6.52
N PRO A 105 -0.29 0.10 -6.76
CA PRO A 105 -0.14 1.54 -6.86
C PRO A 105 -1.02 2.06 -8.00
N PRO A 106 -1.64 3.25 -7.85
CA PRO A 106 -2.34 3.87 -8.95
C PRO A 106 -1.37 4.08 -10.12
N ALA A 107 -1.81 3.75 -11.34
CA ALA A 107 -1.03 4.03 -12.52
C ALA A 107 -0.77 5.54 -12.58
N ASN A 108 0.50 5.93 -12.75
CA ASN A 108 0.91 7.32 -12.80
C ASN A 108 0.27 7.98 -14.04
N THR A 109 -0.90 8.61 -13.89
CA THR A 109 -1.42 9.51 -14.93
C THR A 109 -0.50 10.71 -14.96
N GLN A 110 0.51 10.66 -15.85
CA GLN A 110 1.20 11.87 -16.26
C GLN A 110 0.13 12.89 -16.69
N PRO A 111 0.23 14.16 -16.26
CA PRO A 111 -0.63 15.20 -16.79
C PRO A 111 -0.40 15.25 -18.30
N THR A 112 -1.41 14.89 -19.08
CA THR A 112 -1.44 15.22 -20.50
C THR A 112 -1.41 16.74 -20.57
N ALA A 113 -0.26 17.30 -20.91
CA ALA A 113 -0.15 18.69 -21.28
C ALA A 113 -1.18 18.95 -22.38
N HIS A 114 -2.22 19.71 -22.06
CA HIS A 114 -3.14 20.24 -23.03
C HIS A 114 -2.35 21.14 -23.97
N MET A 115 -2.01 20.63 -25.16
CA MET A 115 -1.61 21.46 -26.28
C MET A 115 -2.84 22.27 -26.70
N ASN A 116 -2.85 23.56 -26.35
CA ASN A 116 -3.79 24.50 -26.95
C ASN A 116 -3.43 24.68 -28.42
N VAL A 117 -4.32 24.23 -29.29
CA VAL A 117 -4.40 24.61 -30.69
C VAL A 117 -4.95 26.03 -30.74
N ASN A 118 -4.09 27.00 -31.00
CA ASN A 118 -4.35 28.24 -31.73
C ASN A 118 -3.14 29.15 -31.56
N ASP A 119 -2.31 29.22 -32.60
CA ASP A 119 -1.71 30.44 -33.15
C ASP A 119 -0.61 30.03 -34.13
N GLN A 120 -1.01 29.82 -35.38
CA GLN A 120 -0.11 29.66 -36.50
C GLN A 120 -0.46 30.73 -37.53
N GLU A 121 0.14 31.92 -37.41
CA GLU A 121 0.51 32.75 -38.56
C GLU A 121 1.39 33.95 -38.14
N LYS A 122 2.72 33.78 -38.21
CA LYS A 122 3.56 34.68 -39.02
C LYS A 122 4.96 34.10 -39.22
N ALA A 123 5.31 33.98 -40.49
CA ALA A 123 6.54 33.40 -40.97
C ALA A 123 7.75 34.37 -40.92
N ALA A 124 8.92 33.74 -40.76
CA ALA A 124 10.13 33.91 -41.58
C ALA A 124 11.36 34.67 -41.02
N ARG A 125 12.50 33.95 -41.17
CA ARG A 125 13.94 34.33 -41.11
C ARG A 125 14.51 34.48 -39.68
N ASP A 126 15.59 33.81 -39.26
CA ASP A 126 16.84 33.47 -39.95
C ASP A 126 17.63 32.35 -39.20
N ASP A 127 18.44 31.60 -39.96
CA ASP A 127 19.71 30.90 -39.66
C ASP A 127 20.00 30.14 -38.34
N SER A 128 19.94 28.79 -38.45
CA SER A 128 21.02 27.81 -38.14
C SER A 128 21.61 27.65 -36.71
N PRO A 129 22.36 26.57 -36.39
CA PRO A 129 21.95 25.59 -35.39
C PRO A 129 22.81 25.64 -34.10
N GLY A 130 22.19 25.46 -32.94
CA GLY A 130 22.93 25.42 -31.67
C GLY A 130 22.17 24.78 -30.53
N ASN A 131 22.56 23.56 -30.18
CA ASN A 131 22.17 22.77 -29.00
C ASN A 131 21.84 23.62 -27.75
N MET A 132 20.55 23.75 -27.45
CA MET A 132 20.04 24.33 -26.20
C MET A 132 19.96 23.27 -25.07
N PHE A 133 20.72 22.19 -25.16
CA PHE A 133 20.80 21.13 -24.13
C PHE A 133 21.99 21.31 -23.17
N THR A 134 22.87 22.29 -23.40
CA THR A 134 24.12 22.44 -22.62
C THR A 134 24.07 23.51 -21.53
N ALA A 135 23.01 24.32 -21.45
CA ALA A 135 22.95 25.46 -20.52
C ALA A 135 22.35 25.13 -19.14
N TYR A 136 21.61 24.01 -19.00
CA TYR A 136 20.93 23.67 -17.74
C TYR A 136 21.73 22.70 -16.85
N TRP A 137 22.87 22.18 -17.33
CA TRP A 137 23.64 21.16 -16.61
C TRP A 137 24.85 21.66 -15.80
N ASN A 138 25.23 22.94 -15.93
CA ASN A 138 26.43 23.48 -15.27
C ASN A 138 26.17 24.30 -13.98
N SER A 139 24.93 24.37 -13.49
CA SER A 139 24.60 25.17 -12.30
C SER A 139 24.36 24.36 -11.01
N PHE A 140 24.58 23.03 -11.00
CA PHE A 140 24.31 22.23 -9.79
C PHE A 140 25.46 21.33 -9.30
N TRP A 141 26.63 21.31 -9.96
CA TRP A 141 27.82 20.57 -9.48
C TRP A 141 29.11 21.38 -9.63
N SER A 142 29.36 22.30 -8.69
CA SER A 142 30.65 22.90 -8.29
C SER A 142 30.31 24.04 -7.33
N LYS A 143 30.80 24.18 -6.10
CA LYS A 143 31.86 23.63 -5.25
C LYS A 143 31.36 23.86 -3.80
N LYS A 144 31.68 23.00 -2.82
CA LYS A 144 32.83 23.17 -1.91
C LYS A 144 32.95 24.57 -1.32
#